data_AF-A0A0F8EEX0-F1
#
_entry.id   AF-A0A0F8EEX0-F1
#
_cell.length_a   1.000
_cell.length_b   1.000
_cell.length_c   1.000
_cell.angle_alpha   90.00
_cell.angle_beta   90.00
_cell.angle_gamma   90.00
#
_symmetry.space_group_name_H-M   'P 1'
#
loop_
_entity.id
_entity.type
_entity.pdbx_description
1 polymer ?
#
loop_
_entity_poly.entity_id
_entity_poly.type
_entity_poly.pdbx_seq_one_letter_code
_entity_poly.pdbx_strand_id
1 'polypeptide(L)'
;MSLPIKWVRDIGIEAGDTLTLTPMPNKTLLVSSSVVSKEHSALKATIDYLHSDSAENNLRILISHYLVGYDVIRLTTKKGFSAYDRKFIKDSVRQKLIGLELVEESRNELVFQCLLNYNDLPLSRVIKNMYGLVLSMLEDSMTALRDHNVEIAEDVIQRDDDVDRFYLLSVRQLKASIEDIELSEKIGIRHPRECLGYRLITKSIERVGDHAVRIARNVLKMDSGISADDPIFKMAELSQKVFESSIYSMQEEDLQAINKIVVEAKKVSQFGVSLETKGEDGSGNIELSMVLESLRRVSEYSADIAEVALNMNIKQV
;
A
#
# COMPACT_ATOMS: atom_id res chain seq x y z
N MET A 1 -24.05 20.36 -30.63
CA MET A 1 -23.52 18.98 -30.54
C MET A 1 -24.72 18.07 -30.35
N SER A 2 -24.84 17.00 -31.13
CA SER A 2 -25.82 15.93 -30.87
C SER A 2 -25.12 14.80 -30.12
N LEU A 3 -25.81 14.22 -29.13
CA LEU A 3 -25.31 13.06 -28.38
C LEU A 3 -25.80 11.75 -29.02
N PRO A 4 -25.05 10.65 -28.90
CA PRO A 4 -25.49 9.34 -29.39
C PRO A 4 -26.79 8.90 -28.70
N ILE A 5 -27.84 8.63 -29.49
CA ILE A 5 -29.18 8.31 -28.96
C ILE A 5 -29.20 7.07 -28.06
N LYS A 6 -28.31 6.09 -28.30
CA LYS A 6 -28.15 4.92 -27.43
C LYS A 6 -27.64 5.32 -26.05
N TRP A 7 -26.54 6.08 -26.01
CA TRP A 7 -25.95 6.58 -24.77
C TRP A 7 -26.95 7.40 -23.95
N VAL A 8 -27.68 8.32 -24.60
CA VAL A 8 -28.73 9.13 -23.94
C VAL A 8 -29.81 8.27 -23.29
N ARG A 9 -30.24 7.19 -23.96
CA ARG A 9 -31.22 6.24 -23.40
C ARG A 9 -30.65 5.40 -22.26
N ASP A 10 -29.41 4.94 -22.41
CA ASP A 10 -28.75 4.06 -21.43
C ASP A 10 -28.56 4.75 -20.07
N ILE A 11 -28.31 6.07 -20.09
CA ILE A 11 -28.13 6.89 -18.89
C ILE A 11 -29.41 7.66 -18.48
N GLY A 12 -30.52 7.46 -19.20
CA GLY A 12 -31.83 8.02 -18.84
C GLY A 12 -31.95 9.54 -18.91
N ILE A 13 -31.26 10.20 -19.85
CA ILE A 13 -31.30 11.65 -20.01
C ILE A 13 -32.42 12.07 -20.96
N GLU A 14 -33.16 13.10 -20.59
CA GLU A 14 -34.27 13.65 -21.34
C GLU A 14 -33.96 15.05 -21.92
N ALA A 15 -34.82 15.51 -22.82
CA ALA A 15 -34.69 16.84 -23.39
C ALA A 15 -34.95 17.91 -22.32
N GLY A 16 -33.96 18.75 -22.05
CA GLY A 16 -34.02 19.78 -21.01
C GLY A 16 -33.05 19.55 -19.85
N ASP A 17 -32.49 18.34 -19.75
CA ASP A 17 -31.49 18.00 -18.73
C ASP A 17 -30.17 18.75 -18.93
N THR A 18 -29.53 19.11 -17.81
CA THR A 18 -28.24 19.81 -17.81
C THR A 18 -27.09 18.82 -17.78
N LEU A 19 -26.17 18.99 -18.73
CA LEU A 19 -24.94 18.21 -18.85
C LEU A 19 -23.73 19.03 -18.43
N THR A 20 -22.76 18.38 -17.80
CA THR A 20 -21.44 18.94 -17.52
C THR A 20 -20.46 18.48 -18.60
N LEU A 21 -19.70 19.44 -19.14
CA LEU A 21 -18.61 19.18 -20.08
C LEU A 21 -17.28 19.48 -19.40
N THR A 22 -16.47 18.45 -19.16
CA THR A 22 -15.15 18.59 -18.55
C THR A 22 -14.07 18.41 -19.62
N PRO A 23 -13.28 19.46 -19.92
CA PRO A 23 -12.12 19.34 -20.81
C PRO A 23 -11.06 18.44 -20.20
N MET A 24 -10.64 17.42 -20.95
CA MET A 24 -9.58 16.51 -20.53
C MET A 24 -8.22 16.92 -21.13
N PRO A 25 -7.10 16.63 -20.45
CA PRO A 25 -5.74 16.99 -20.92
C PRO A 25 -5.38 16.45 -22.32
N ASN A 26 -6.01 15.35 -22.75
CA ASN A 26 -5.82 14.73 -24.07
C ASN A 26 -6.68 15.35 -25.19
N LYS A 27 -7.19 16.59 -24.99
CA LYS A 27 -8.08 17.29 -25.94
C LYS A 27 -9.41 16.58 -26.20
N THR A 28 -9.85 15.70 -25.30
CA THR A 28 -11.20 15.14 -25.32
C THR A 28 -12.13 15.90 -24.37
N LEU A 29 -13.44 15.71 -24.54
CA LEU A 29 -14.45 16.23 -23.61
C LEU A 29 -15.13 15.05 -22.93
N LEU A 30 -15.12 15.05 -21.60
CA LEU A 30 -15.99 14.19 -20.81
C LEU A 30 -17.36 14.84 -20.73
N VAL A 31 -18.40 14.11 -21.12
CA VAL A 31 -19.79 14.53 -20.96
C VAL A 31 -20.40 13.73 -19.82
N SER A 32 -20.82 14.41 -18.76
CA SER A 32 -21.49 13.80 -17.61
C SER A 32 -22.84 14.48 -17.35
N SER A 33 -23.73 13.79 -16.64
CA SER A 33 -25.04 14.32 -16.24
C SER A 33 -25.10 14.44 -14.74
N SER A 34 -25.66 15.55 -14.27
CA SER A 34 -25.98 15.75 -12.85
C SER A 34 -27.34 15.15 -12.45
N VAL A 35 -28.17 14.78 -13.44
CA VAL A 35 -29.52 14.22 -13.27
C VAL A 35 -29.47 12.74 -12.92
N VAL A 36 -28.46 12.02 -13.41
CA VAL A 36 -28.07 10.73 -12.84
C VAL A 36 -27.45 11.06 -11.49
N SER A 37 -28.24 10.94 -10.43
CA SER A 37 -27.84 11.19 -9.05
C SER A 37 -26.38 10.79 -8.82
N LYS A 38 -25.59 11.73 -8.27
CA LYS A 38 -24.26 11.48 -7.68
C LYS A 38 -24.29 10.49 -6.49
N GLU A 39 -25.38 9.78 -6.27
CA GLU A 39 -25.32 8.48 -5.62
C GLU A 39 -24.61 7.56 -6.61
N HIS A 40 -23.28 7.46 -6.50
CA HIS A 40 -22.61 6.22 -6.86
C HIS A 40 -23.52 5.11 -6.34
N SER A 41 -24.21 4.36 -7.22
CA SER A 41 -24.98 3.23 -6.75
C SER A 41 -23.95 2.30 -6.12
N ALA A 42 -23.90 2.27 -4.79
CA ALA A 42 -22.83 1.65 -4.04
C ALA A 42 -22.50 0.30 -4.68
N LEU A 43 -21.27 0.08 -5.12
CA LEU A 43 -20.91 -1.13 -5.87
C LEU A 43 -21.15 -2.33 -4.94
N LYS A 44 -22.07 -3.23 -5.31
CA LYS A 44 -22.44 -4.38 -4.47
C LYS A 44 -21.94 -5.69 -5.07
N ALA A 45 -21.33 -6.52 -4.24
CA ALA A 45 -20.95 -7.89 -4.58
C ALA A 45 -21.59 -8.88 -3.62
N THR A 46 -21.98 -10.03 -4.15
CA THR A 46 -22.39 -11.20 -3.35
C THR A 46 -21.44 -12.35 -3.65
N ILE A 47 -20.85 -12.92 -2.61
CA ILE A 47 -19.88 -14.01 -2.65
C ILE A 47 -20.51 -15.22 -1.96
N ASP A 48 -20.47 -16.39 -2.61
CA ASP A 48 -20.83 -17.66 -1.97
C ASP A 48 -19.64 -18.18 -1.18
N TYR A 49 -19.83 -18.36 0.13
CA TYR A 49 -18.82 -18.87 1.04
C TYR A 49 -18.70 -20.39 0.89
N LEU A 50 -17.55 -20.84 0.42
CA LEU A 50 -17.26 -22.23 0.12
C LEU A 50 -16.74 -22.95 1.36
N HIS A 51 -17.61 -23.73 2.01
CA HIS A 51 -17.26 -24.61 3.14
C HIS A 51 -16.27 -25.73 2.81
N SER A 52 -16.14 -26.06 1.52
CA SER A 52 -15.12 -27.00 1.06
C SER A 52 -13.72 -26.38 1.02
N ASP A 53 -13.62 -25.07 1.21
CA ASP A 53 -12.38 -24.31 1.18
C ASP A 53 -12.07 -23.72 2.56
N SER A 54 -10.85 -23.24 2.74
CA SER A 54 -10.42 -22.59 3.98
C SER A 54 -11.07 -21.22 4.17
N ALA A 55 -11.23 -20.80 5.42
CA ALA A 55 -11.68 -19.44 5.74
C ALA A 55 -10.72 -18.37 5.18
N GLU A 56 -9.42 -18.69 5.09
CA GLU A 56 -8.40 -17.82 4.50
C GLU A 56 -8.61 -17.62 3.00
N ASN A 57 -8.90 -18.67 2.24
CA ASN A 57 -9.17 -18.54 0.80
C ASN A 57 -10.45 -17.73 0.53
N ASN A 58 -11.50 -17.96 1.32
CA ASN A 58 -12.71 -17.14 1.26
C ASN A 58 -12.42 -15.67 1.61
N LEU A 59 -11.58 -15.41 2.62
CA LEU A 59 -11.13 -14.06 2.95
C LEU A 59 -10.37 -13.41 1.79
N ARG A 60 -9.48 -14.13 1.10
CA ARG A 60 -8.75 -13.60 -0.07
C ARG A 60 -9.70 -13.15 -1.19
N ILE A 61 -10.81 -13.85 -1.40
CA ILE A 61 -11.85 -13.44 -2.35
C ILE A 61 -12.55 -12.17 -1.88
N LEU A 62 -12.89 -12.07 -0.58
CA LEU A 62 -13.45 -10.84 0.01
C LEU A 62 -12.50 -9.65 -0.18
N ILE A 63 -11.21 -9.81 0.16
CA ILE A 63 -10.18 -8.78 -0.01
C ILE A 63 -10.09 -8.35 -1.48
N SER A 64 -10.20 -9.30 -2.42
CA SER A 64 -10.17 -8.99 -3.85
C SER A 64 -11.31 -8.05 -4.27
N HIS A 65 -12.53 -8.26 -3.75
CA HIS A 65 -13.66 -7.36 -3.99
C HIS A 65 -13.45 -5.99 -3.32
N TYR A 66 -12.89 -5.97 -2.12
CA TYR A 66 -12.48 -4.71 -1.48
C TYR A 66 -11.46 -3.94 -2.33
N LEU A 67 -10.44 -4.61 -2.87
CA LEU A 67 -9.43 -3.95 -3.70
C LEU A 67 -10.01 -3.43 -5.02
N VAL A 68 -11.02 -4.08 -5.59
CA VAL A 68 -11.67 -3.63 -6.84
C VAL A 68 -12.53 -2.39 -6.62
N GLY A 69 -12.95 -2.09 -5.38
CA GLY A 69 -13.73 -0.89 -5.07
C GLY A 69 -15.18 -1.17 -4.69
N TYR A 70 -15.59 -2.43 -4.48
CA TYR A 70 -16.95 -2.73 -4.01
C TYR A 70 -17.22 -2.06 -2.65
N ASP A 71 -18.34 -1.36 -2.55
CA ASP A 71 -18.77 -0.64 -1.35
C ASP A 71 -19.60 -1.52 -0.41
N VAL A 72 -20.29 -2.52 -0.95
CA VAL A 72 -21.00 -3.53 -0.15
C VAL A 72 -20.56 -4.92 -0.60
N ILE A 73 -20.02 -5.69 0.34
CA ILE A 73 -19.58 -7.07 0.09
C ILE A 73 -20.39 -8.00 0.99
N ARG A 74 -21.25 -8.82 0.37
CA ARG A 74 -22.14 -9.75 1.03
C ARG A 74 -21.59 -11.16 0.91
N LEU A 75 -21.20 -11.76 2.03
CA LEU A 75 -20.77 -13.15 2.12
C LEU A 75 -21.98 -14.01 2.51
N THR A 76 -22.36 -14.96 1.66
CA THR A 76 -23.54 -15.82 1.88
C THR A 76 -23.17 -17.29 1.99
N THR A 77 -23.98 -18.08 2.68
CA THR A 77 -23.80 -19.53 2.71
C THR A 77 -25.10 -20.27 2.95
N LYS A 78 -25.26 -21.45 2.32
CA LYS A 78 -26.44 -22.31 2.51
C LYS A 78 -26.44 -23.06 3.86
N LYS A 79 -25.27 -23.46 4.36
CA LYS A 79 -25.13 -24.29 5.58
C LYS A 79 -25.07 -23.45 6.88
N GLY A 80 -24.89 -22.15 6.74
CA GLY A 80 -24.58 -21.24 7.84
C GLY A 80 -23.08 -21.21 8.15
N PHE A 81 -22.59 -20.12 8.73
CA PHE A 81 -21.19 -19.99 9.15
C PHE A 81 -20.92 -20.76 10.45
N SER A 82 -19.78 -21.45 10.51
CA SER A 82 -19.28 -21.97 11.78
C SER A 82 -18.86 -20.80 12.69
N ALA A 83 -18.80 -21.04 14.01
CA ALA A 83 -18.37 -20.02 14.96
C ALA A 83 -16.91 -19.58 14.70
N TYR A 84 -16.06 -20.53 14.30
CA TYR A 84 -14.67 -20.28 13.94
C TYR A 84 -14.57 -19.38 12.69
N ASP A 85 -15.20 -19.77 11.58
CA ASP A 85 -15.12 -19.02 10.32
C ASP A 85 -15.67 -17.61 10.48
N ARG A 86 -16.80 -17.48 11.19
CA ARG A 86 -17.41 -16.18 11.45
C ARG A 86 -16.45 -15.27 12.21
N LYS A 87 -15.83 -15.77 13.28
CA LYS A 87 -14.87 -15.00 14.07
C LYS A 87 -13.64 -14.63 13.23
N PHE A 88 -13.07 -15.61 12.53
CA PHE A 88 -11.88 -15.41 11.71
C PHE A 88 -12.08 -14.32 10.65
N ILE A 89 -13.18 -14.37 9.88
CA ILE A 89 -13.46 -13.38 8.83
C ILE A 89 -13.66 -11.99 9.45
N LYS A 90 -14.44 -11.89 10.54
CA LYS A 90 -14.69 -10.60 11.21
C LYS A 90 -13.42 -9.96 11.73
N ASP A 91 -12.61 -10.72 12.46
CA ASP A 91 -11.35 -10.22 13.02
C ASP A 91 -10.37 -9.84 11.91
N SER A 92 -10.28 -10.66 10.85
CA SER A 92 -9.40 -10.37 9.70
C SER A 92 -9.80 -9.12 8.92
N VAL A 93 -11.11 -8.91 8.69
CA VAL A 93 -11.60 -7.69 8.03
C VAL A 93 -11.27 -6.46 8.87
N ARG A 94 -11.56 -6.51 10.18
CA ARG A 94 -11.26 -5.40 11.11
C ARG A 94 -9.77 -5.04 11.14
N GLN A 95 -8.90 -6.05 11.10
CA GLN A 95 -7.45 -5.86 11.16
C GLN A 95 -6.87 -5.34 9.84
N LYS A 96 -7.37 -5.82 8.70
CA LYS A 96 -6.70 -5.64 7.38
C LYS A 96 -7.33 -4.58 6.48
N LEU A 97 -8.62 -4.29 6.62
CA LEU A 97 -9.38 -3.54 5.61
C LEU A 97 -9.93 -2.23 6.18
N ILE A 98 -9.17 -1.14 5.98
CA ILE A 98 -9.55 0.19 6.48
C ILE A 98 -10.93 0.60 5.96
N GLY A 99 -11.82 0.91 6.89
CA GLY A 99 -13.18 1.42 6.64
C GLY A 99 -14.18 0.42 6.09
N LEU A 100 -13.85 -0.88 6.02
CA LEU A 100 -14.82 -1.93 5.70
C LEU A 100 -15.43 -2.49 6.99
N GLU A 101 -16.66 -2.13 7.29
CA GLU A 101 -17.35 -2.45 8.55
C GLU A 101 -18.44 -3.52 8.38
N LEU A 102 -18.61 -4.40 9.36
CA LEU A 102 -19.71 -5.35 9.38
C LEU A 102 -21.01 -4.64 9.78
N VAL A 103 -21.99 -4.59 8.88
CA VAL A 103 -23.27 -3.89 9.10
C VAL A 103 -24.45 -4.85 9.32
N GLU A 104 -24.40 -6.06 8.77
CA GLU A 104 -25.42 -7.09 9.00
C GLU A 104 -24.75 -8.44 9.27
N GLU A 105 -25.29 -9.17 10.25
CA GLU A 105 -24.82 -10.49 10.63
C GLU A 105 -26.02 -11.42 10.88
N SER A 106 -26.01 -12.57 10.21
CA SER A 106 -26.97 -13.63 10.46
C SER A 106 -26.29 -15.00 10.46
N ARG A 107 -27.07 -16.08 10.63
CA ARG A 107 -26.55 -17.44 10.53
C ARG A 107 -25.91 -17.71 9.16
N ASN A 108 -26.50 -17.16 8.10
CA ASN A 108 -26.20 -17.51 6.71
C ASN A 108 -25.57 -16.36 5.92
N GLU A 109 -25.38 -15.19 6.55
CA GLU A 109 -24.94 -13.99 5.85
C GLU A 109 -24.07 -13.09 6.74
N LEU A 110 -23.04 -12.51 6.12
CA LEU A 110 -22.23 -11.41 6.65
C LEU A 110 -22.21 -10.29 5.61
N VAL A 111 -22.62 -9.08 5.97
CA VAL A 111 -22.61 -7.93 5.06
C VAL A 111 -21.62 -6.91 5.55
N PHE A 112 -20.63 -6.63 4.73
CA PHE A 112 -19.62 -5.62 4.96
C PHE A 112 -19.89 -4.39 4.10
N GLN A 113 -19.77 -3.20 4.68
CA GLN A 113 -19.96 -1.92 3.99
C GLN A 113 -18.73 -1.03 4.17
N CYS A 114 -18.24 -0.48 3.06
CA CYS A 114 -17.17 0.50 3.04
C CYS A 114 -17.74 1.87 3.45
N LEU A 115 -17.25 2.40 4.56
CA LEU A 115 -17.65 3.70 5.12
C LEU A 115 -16.56 4.77 4.90
N LEU A 116 -15.65 4.55 3.95
CA LEU A 116 -14.57 5.48 3.68
C LEU A 116 -15.05 6.76 2.98
N ASN A 117 -14.66 7.88 3.56
CA ASN A 117 -14.68 9.17 2.89
C ASN A 117 -13.28 9.49 2.36
N TYR A 118 -13.09 9.41 1.05
CA TYR A 118 -11.79 9.66 0.42
C TYR A 118 -11.27 11.10 0.61
N ASN A 119 -12.14 12.07 0.96
CA ASN A 119 -11.73 13.44 1.25
C ASN A 119 -10.87 13.53 2.53
N ASP A 120 -11.14 12.67 3.52
CA ASP A 120 -10.45 12.72 4.82
C ASP A 120 -9.07 12.04 4.78
N LEU A 121 -8.86 11.19 3.77
CA LEU A 121 -7.71 10.31 3.65
C LEU A 121 -7.19 10.25 2.19
N PRO A 122 -6.67 11.36 1.64
CA PRO A 122 -6.11 11.38 0.29
C PRO A 122 -4.88 10.46 0.19
N LEU A 123 -4.54 10.03 -1.04
CA LEU A 123 -3.45 9.07 -1.29
C LEU A 123 -2.11 9.53 -0.70
N SER A 124 -1.80 10.82 -0.79
CA SER A 124 -0.58 11.40 -0.21
C SER A 124 -0.50 11.21 1.32
N ARG A 125 -1.64 11.29 2.02
CA ARG A 125 -1.72 11.05 3.46
C ARG A 125 -1.57 9.56 3.78
N VAL A 126 -2.14 8.67 2.97
CA VAL A 126 -1.96 7.21 3.10
C VAL A 126 -0.48 6.85 2.96
N ILE A 127 0.18 7.35 1.91
CA ILE A 127 1.62 7.12 1.67
C ILE A 127 2.46 7.69 2.81
N LYS A 128 2.16 8.89 3.30
CA LYS A 128 2.86 9.49 4.45
C LYS A 128 2.73 8.65 5.72
N ASN A 129 1.53 8.12 6.00
CA ASN A 129 1.31 7.24 7.14
C ASN A 129 2.09 5.92 7.01
N MET A 130 2.08 5.31 5.82
CA MET A 130 2.88 4.10 5.55
C MET A 130 4.36 4.36 5.77
N TYR A 131 4.89 5.44 5.18
CA TYR A 131 6.29 5.82 5.33
C TYR A 131 6.68 6.04 6.80
N GLY A 132 5.90 6.84 7.54
CA GLY A 132 6.22 7.14 8.95
C GLY A 132 6.22 5.88 9.83
N LEU A 133 5.29 4.97 9.58
CA LEU A 133 5.23 3.68 10.29
C LEU A 133 6.44 2.80 9.96
N VAL A 134 6.75 2.64 8.67
CA VAL A 134 7.87 1.82 8.20
C VAL A 134 9.22 2.38 8.66
N LEU A 135 9.40 3.70 8.66
CA LEU A 135 10.62 4.34 9.16
C LEU A 135 10.82 4.04 10.66
N SER A 136 9.76 4.22 11.47
CA SER A 136 9.81 3.89 12.89
C SER A 136 10.07 2.39 13.13
N MET A 137 9.48 1.49 12.32
CA MET A 137 9.77 0.05 12.38
C MET A 137 11.25 -0.25 12.08
N LEU A 138 11.86 0.43 11.11
CA LEU A 138 13.29 0.28 10.82
C LEU A 138 14.16 0.76 11.99
N GLU A 139 13.89 1.94 12.54
CA GLU A 139 14.60 2.50 13.70
C GLU A 139 14.50 1.59 14.92
N ASP A 140 13.30 1.09 15.21
CA ASP A 140 13.03 0.20 16.34
C ASP A 140 13.66 -1.17 16.13
N SER A 141 13.65 -1.71 14.90
CA SER A 141 14.31 -2.99 14.59
C SER A 141 15.83 -2.93 14.83
N MET A 142 16.47 -1.78 14.54
CA MET A 142 17.90 -1.58 14.79
C MET A 142 18.19 -1.32 16.27
N THR A 143 17.27 -0.65 16.98
CA THR A 143 17.35 -0.52 18.44
C THR A 143 17.25 -1.90 19.12
N ALA A 144 16.31 -2.73 18.68
CA ALA A 144 16.16 -4.10 19.14
C ALA A 144 17.43 -4.94 18.88
N LEU A 145 18.06 -4.77 17.71
CA LEU A 145 19.31 -5.45 17.39
C LEU A 145 20.47 -5.02 18.30
N ARG A 146 20.62 -3.72 18.56
CA ARG A 146 21.69 -3.19 19.43
C ARG A 146 21.54 -3.69 20.86
N ASP A 147 20.35 -3.56 21.41
CA ASP A 147 20.10 -3.75 22.83
C ASP A 147 19.58 -5.16 23.17
N HIS A 148 19.43 -6.03 22.16
CA HIS A 148 18.75 -7.32 22.24
C HIS A 148 17.34 -7.22 22.86
N ASN A 149 16.60 -6.20 22.46
CA ASN A 149 15.28 -5.95 23.02
C ASN A 149 14.20 -6.74 22.26
N VAL A 150 13.87 -7.91 22.80
CA VAL A 150 12.85 -8.83 22.28
C VAL A 150 11.47 -8.18 22.20
N GLU A 151 11.08 -7.37 23.21
CA GLU A 151 9.78 -6.71 23.25
C GLU A 151 9.61 -5.72 22.09
N ILE A 152 10.65 -4.93 21.80
CA ILE A 152 10.66 -4.02 20.64
C ILE A 152 10.60 -4.81 19.33
N ALA A 153 11.33 -5.93 19.23
CA ALA A 153 11.28 -6.78 18.03
C ALA A 153 9.89 -7.37 17.79
N GLU A 154 9.20 -7.85 18.83
CA GLU A 154 7.83 -8.36 18.71
C GLU A 154 6.84 -7.25 18.31
N ASP A 155 6.98 -6.05 18.87
CA ASP A 155 6.16 -4.89 18.51
C ASP A 155 6.34 -4.49 17.03
N VAL A 156 7.58 -4.50 16.52
CA VAL A 156 7.86 -4.27 15.09
C VAL A 156 7.12 -5.30 14.21
N ILE A 157 7.12 -6.57 14.61
CA ILE A 157 6.42 -7.63 13.85
C ILE A 157 4.90 -7.40 13.84
N GLN A 158 4.32 -6.89 14.93
CA GLN A 158 2.88 -6.61 15.00
C GLN A 158 2.48 -5.38 14.18
N ARG A 159 3.34 -4.37 14.08
CA ARG A 159 3.08 -3.15 13.29
C ARG A 159 3.03 -3.40 11.78
N ASP A 160 3.48 -4.56 11.29
CA ASP A 160 3.39 -4.95 9.88
C ASP A 160 1.94 -4.96 9.36
N ASP A 161 1.00 -5.44 10.17
CA ASP A 161 -0.42 -5.45 9.83
C ASP A 161 -0.96 -4.03 9.57
N ASP A 162 -0.41 -3.04 10.28
CA ASP A 162 -0.78 -1.64 10.11
C ASP A 162 -0.23 -1.04 8.80
N VAL A 163 0.94 -1.50 8.34
CA VAL A 163 1.50 -1.15 7.01
C VAL A 163 0.65 -1.78 5.90
N ASP A 164 0.35 -3.07 6.04
CA ASP A 164 -0.43 -3.86 5.10
C ASP A 164 -1.81 -3.26 4.83
N ARG A 165 -2.52 -2.84 5.88
CA ARG A 165 -3.86 -2.24 5.71
C ARG A 165 -3.82 -0.92 4.94
N PHE A 166 -2.78 -0.09 5.13
CA PHE A 166 -2.61 1.14 4.35
C PHE A 166 -2.22 0.83 2.91
N TYR A 167 -1.39 -0.20 2.69
CA TYR A 167 -1.08 -0.68 1.36
C TYR A 167 -2.35 -1.13 0.62
N LEU A 168 -3.20 -1.97 1.23
CA LEU A 168 -4.46 -2.41 0.63
C LEU A 168 -5.42 -1.24 0.35
N LEU A 169 -5.50 -0.27 1.27
CA LEU A 169 -6.26 0.96 1.04
C LEU A 169 -5.73 1.76 -0.15
N SER A 170 -4.41 1.95 -0.26
CA SER A 170 -3.83 2.69 -1.39
C SER A 170 -4.15 2.01 -2.72
N VAL A 171 -4.08 0.68 -2.79
CA VAL A 171 -4.46 -0.08 -3.99
C VAL A 171 -5.94 0.11 -4.33
N ARG A 172 -6.84 0.10 -3.33
CA ARG A 172 -8.28 0.38 -3.54
C ARG A 172 -8.48 1.80 -4.10
N GLN A 173 -7.83 2.81 -3.49
CA GLN A 173 -7.92 4.21 -3.94
C GLN A 173 -7.45 4.38 -5.39
N LEU A 174 -6.31 3.78 -5.73
CA LEU A 174 -5.72 3.85 -7.07
C LEU A 174 -6.64 3.22 -8.13
N LYS A 175 -7.30 2.11 -7.82
CA LYS A 175 -8.26 1.48 -8.74
C LYS A 175 -9.51 2.33 -8.90
N ALA A 176 -10.07 2.82 -7.79
CA ALA A 176 -11.26 3.66 -7.83
C ALA A 176 -11.01 4.97 -8.61
N SER A 177 -9.83 5.58 -8.49
CA SER A 177 -9.49 6.81 -9.23
C SER A 177 -9.33 6.63 -10.74
N ILE A 178 -9.12 5.40 -11.23
CA ILE A 178 -9.06 5.14 -12.67
C ILE A 178 -10.46 5.23 -13.29
N GLU A 179 -11.49 4.84 -12.55
CA GLU A 179 -12.88 4.83 -13.01
C GLU A 179 -13.62 6.15 -12.74
N ASP A 180 -13.28 6.84 -11.65
CA ASP A 180 -13.90 8.10 -11.24
C ASP A 180 -12.91 9.27 -11.28
N ILE A 181 -13.12 10.18 -12.24
CA ILE A 181 -12.31 11.39 -12.44
C ILE A 181 -12.48 12.37 -11.27
N GLU A 182 -13.67 12.51 -10.68
CA GLU A 182 -13.87 13.37 -9.52
C GLU A 182 -13.10 12.82 -8.30
N LEU A 183 -13.07 11.50 -8.14
CA LEU A 183 -12.27 10.85 -7.11
C LEU A 183 -10.77 11.02 -7.38
N SER A 184 -10.31 10.87 -8.63
CA SER A 184 -8.92 11.08 -9.02
C SER A 184 -8.40 12.44 -8.57
N GLU A 185 -9.16 13.52 -8.85
CA GLU A 185 -8.80 14.87 -8.43
C GLU A 185 -8.78 15.00 -6.89
N LYS A 186 -9.78 14.45 -6.19
CA LYS A 186 -9.87 14.49 -4.72
C LYS A 186 -8.69 13.82 -4.03
N ILE A 187 -8.19 12.71 -4.56
CA ILE A 187 -7.04 12.00 -3.98
C ILE A 187 -5.68 12.49 -4.49
N GLY A 188 -5.67 13.52 -5.35
CA GLY A 188 -4.45 14.18 -5.82
C GLY A 188 -3.80 13.56 -7.05
N ILE A 189 -4.53 12.74 -7.82
CA ILE A 189 -4.05 12.13 -9.07
C ILE A 189 -4.50 12.99 -10.24
N ARG A 190 -3.53 13.56 -10.98
CA ARG A 190 -3.82 14.45 -12.11
C ARG A 190 -4.06 13.68 -13.40
N HIS A 191 -3.37 12.55 -13.57
CA HIS A 191 -3.51 11.67 -14.72
C HIS A 191 -3.60 10.20 -14.31
N PRO A 192 -4.49 9.38 -14.93
CA PRO A 192 -4.63 7.96 -14.60
C PRO A 192 -3.32 7.17 -14.68
N ARG A 193 -2.38 7.57 -15.55
CA ARG A 193 -1.04 6.95 -15.67
C ARG A 193 -0.22 7.02 -14.37
N GLU A 194 -0.41 8.05 -13.54
CA GLU A 194 0.29 8.21 -12.26
C GLU A 194 -0.08 7.08 -11.30
N CYS A 195 -1.25 6.45 -11.47
CA CYS A 195 -1.66 5.30 -10.67
C CYS A 195 -0.65 4.15 -10.78
N LEU A 196 -0.01 3.97 -11.94
CA LEU A 196 1.02 2.94 -12.12
C LEU A 196 2.26 3.24 -11.27
N GLY A 197 2.68 4.51 -11.22
CA GLY A 197 3.81 4.94 -10.40
C GLY A 197 3.52 4.81 -8.91
N TYR A 198 2.40 5.36 -8.44
CA TYR A 198 1.98 5.23 -7.05
C TYR A 198 1.77 3.77 -6.62
N ARG A 199 1.31 2.90 -7.52
CA ARG A 199 1.16 1.46 -7.26
C ARG A 199 2.50 0.77 -6.97
N LEU A 200 3.56 1.17 -7.68
CA LEU A 200 4.91 0.66 -7.47
C LEU A 200 5.52 1.25 -6.20
N ILE A 201 5.40 2.56 -5.98
CA ILE A 201 5.92 3.26 -4.79
C ILE A 201 5.33 2.65 -3.51
N THR A 202 4.00 2.51 -3.44
CA THR A 202 3.31 1.93 -2.27
C THR A 202 3.75 0.48 -2.00
N LYS A 203 4.04 -0.31 -3.06
CA LYS A 203 4.58 -1.66 -2.89
C LYS A 203 6.03 -1.65 -2.42
N SER A 204 6.85 -0.72 -2.90
CA SER A 204 8.24 -0.59 -2.41
C SER A 204 8.27 -0.19 -0.94
N ILE A 205 7.38 0.71 -0.49
CA ILE A 205 7.27 1.07 0.93
C ILE A 205 6.87 -0.13 1.80
N GLU A 206 5.87 -0.91 1.37
CA GLU A 206 5.47 -2.13 2.11
C GLU A 206 6.62 -3.16 2.16
N ARG A 207 7.37 -3.33 1.07
CA ARG A 207 8.55 -4.21 1.06
C ARG A 207 9.67 -3.74 1.99
N VAL A 208 9.84 -2.43 2.17
CA VAL A 208 10.76 -1.89 3.18
C VAL A 208 10.28 -2.27 4.58
N GLY A 209 8.96 -2.22 4.83
CA GLY A 209 8.32 -2.73 6.06
C GLY A 209 8.60 -4.21 6.30
N ASP A 210 8.40 -5.06 5.29
CA ASP A 210 8.76 -6.50 5.34
C ASP A 210 10.21 -6.72 5.80
N HIS A 211 11.13 -5.86 5.36
CA HIS A 211 12.53 -5.94 5.76
C HIS A 211 12.79 -5.49 7.20
N ALA A 212 12.07 -4.49 7.71
CA ALA A 212 12.09 -4.17 9.14
C ALA A 212 11.64 -5.36 10.00
N VAL A 213 10.57 -6.04 9.58
CA VAL A 213 10.07 -7.27 10.22
C VAL A 213 11.08 -8.40 10.15
N ARG A 214 11.77 -8.58 9.01
CA ARG A 214 12.85 -9.58 8.87
C ARG A 214 14.01 -9.29 9.81
N ILE A 215 14.39 -8.03 9.99
CA ILE A 215 15.43 -7.64 10.95
C ILE A 215 14.98 -8.05 12.36
N ALA A 216 13.78 -7.61 12.78
CA ALA A 216 13.22 -7.95 14.09
C ALA A 216 13.13 -9.48 14.33
N ARG A 217 12.68 -10.26 13.35
CA ARG A 217 12.65 -11.74 13.43
C ARG A 217 14.03 -12.38 13.58
N ASN A 218 15.07 -11.76 13.05
CA ASN A 218 16.44 -12.24 13.25
C ASN A 218 16.96 -11.89 14.65
N VAL A 219 16.62 -10.72 15.19
CA VAL A 219 16.92 -10.36 16.59
C VAL A 219 16.36 -11.40 17.57
N LEU A 220 15.12 -11.88 17.34
CA LEU A 220 14.48 -12.92 18.17
C LEU A 220 15.22 -14.27 18.16
N LYS A 221 16.10 -14.51 17.20
CA LYS A 221 16.89 -15.76 17.07
C LYS A 221 18.31 -15.63 17.61
N MET A 222 18.76 -14.41 17.90
CA MET A 222 20.08 -14.15 18.45
C MET A 222 20.07 -14.35 19.96
N ASP A 223 21.24 -14.62 20.55
CA ASP A 223 21.38 -14.76 22.01
C ASP A 223 21.72 -13.44 22.73
N SER A 224 22.17 -12.44 21.98
CA SER A 224 22.59 -11.14 22.50
C SER A 224 22.63 -10.09 21.39
N GLY A 225 22.78 -8.84 21.80
CA GLY A 225 22.88 -7.69 20.89
C GLY A 225 24.30 -7.56 20.35
N ILE A 226 24.52 -6.53 19.53
CA ILE A 226 25.83 -6.25 18.93
C ILE A 226 26.35 -4.87 19.33
N SER A 227 27.67 -4.71 19.27
CA SER A 227 28.34 -3.46 19.59
C SER A 227 27.82 -2.32 18.72
N ALA A 228 27.54 -1.15 19.32
CA ALA A 228 27.12 0.05 18.59
C ALA A 228 28.15 0.53 17.55
N ASP A 229 29.42 0.11 17.69
CA ASP A 229 30.49 0.41 16.74
C ASP A 229 30.48 -0.52 15.50
N ASP A 230 29.59 -1.51 15.46
CA ASP A 230 29.45 -2.40 14.31
C ASP A 230 29.04 -1.60 13.05
N PRO A 231 29.72 -1.79 11.91
CA PRO A 231 29.43 -1.04 10.69
C PRO A 231 28.00 -1.24 10.16
N ILE A 232 27.26 -2.26 10.60
CA ILE A 232 25.86 -2.46 10.26
C ILE A 232 24.97 -1.29 10.71
N PHE A 233 25.30 -0.61 11.81
CA PHE A 233 24.56 0.57 12.25
C PHE A 233 24.80 1.76 11.32
N LYS A 234 26.01 1.89 10.76
CA LYS A 234 26.28 2.88 9.72
C LYS A 234 25.52 2.57 8.44
N MET A 235 25.44 1.29 8.07
CA MET A 235 24.63 0.84 6.94
C MET A 235 23.15 1.18 7.16
N ALA A 236 22.63 0.95 8.37
CA ALA A 236 21.24 1.26 8.70
C ALA A 236 20.91 2.76 8.60
N GLU A 237 21.75 3.63 9.17
CA GLU A 237 21.60 5.09 9.06
C GLU A 237 21.56 5.55 7.60
N LEU A 238 22.46 5.01 6.77
CA LEU A 238 22.50 5.33 5.34
C LEU A 238 21.26 4.82 4.60
N SER A 239 20.83 3.58 4.86
CA SER A 239 19.61 3.00 4.28
C SER A 239 18.34 3.79 4.65
N GLN A 240 18.20 4.18 5.92
CA GLN A 240 17.08 5.00 6.39
C GLN A 240 17.08 6.37 5.71
N LYS A 241 18.24 7.00 5.57
CA LYS A 241 18.39 8.30 4.90
C LYS A 241 18.02 8.26 3.42
N VAL A 242 18.46 7.24 2.69
CA VAL A 242 18.09 7.10 1.27
C VAL A 242 16.61 6.75 1.12
N PHE A 243 16.03 5.97 2.04
CA PHE A 243 14.60 5.71 2.08
C PHE A 243 13.79 6.99 2.27
N GLU A 244 14.11 7.78 3.30
CA GLU A 244 13.51 9.09 3.53
C GLU A 244 13.63 10.00 2.30
N SER A 245 14.83 10.12 1.74
CA SER A 245 15.08 10.94 0.55
C SER A 245 14.24 10.48 -0.64
N SER A 246 14.09 9.17 -0.84
CA SER A 246 13.28 8.60 -1.93
C SER A 246 11.79 8.97 -1.80
N ILE A 247 11.25 9.04 -0.58
CA ILE A 247 9.87 9.49 -0.35
C ILE A 247 9.70 10.96 -0.70
N TYR A 248 10.64 11.82 -0.30
CA TYR A 248 10.59 13.25 -0.64
C TYR A 248 10.75 13.50 -2.15
N SER A 249 11.42 12.59 -2.88
CA SER A 249 11.59 12.71 -4.33
C SER A 249 10.26 12.73 -5.10
N MET A 250 9.17 12.24 -4.50
CA MET A 250 7.82 12.27 -5.10
C MET A 250 7.27 13.69 -5.28
N GLN A 251 7.80 14.66 -4.51
CA GLN A 251 7.42 16.08 -4.58
C GLN A 251 8.49 16.93 -5.26
N GLU A 252 9.59 16.32 -5.67
CA GLU A 252 10.71 17.00 -6.33
C GLU A 252 10.46 17.09 -7.84
N GLU A 253 10.82 18.24 -8.43
CA GLU A 253 10.72 18.49 -9.87
C GLU A 253 12.11 18.47 -10.54
N ASP A 254 13.20 18.69 -9.79
CA ASP A 254 14.56 18.62 -10.29
C ASP A 254 15.00 17.16 -10.54
N LEU A 255 14.99 16.77 -11.82
CA LEU A 255 15.44 15.45 -12.28
C LEU A 255 16.89 15.13 -11.86
N GLN A 256 17.76 16.13 -11.72
CA GLN A 256 19.13 15.90 -11.26
C GLN A 256 19.17 15.59 -9.77
N ALA A 257 18.34 16.24 -8.95
CA ALA A 257 18.21 15.93 -7.54
C ALA A 257 17.69 14.50 -7.33
N ILE A 258 16.66 14.08 -8.08
CA ILE A 258 16.12 12.71 -8.01
C ILE A 258 17.19 11.68 -8.43
N ASN A 259 17.92 11.92 -9.51
CA ASN A 259 19.00 11.03 -9.96
C ASN A 259 20.11 10.85 -8.92
N LYS A 260 20.45 11.90 -8.15
CA LYS A 260 21.43 11.77 -7.06
C LYS A 260 20.95 10.78 -6.01
N ILE A 261 19.66 10.76 -5.67
CA ILE A 261 19.08 9.80 -4.72
C ILE A 261 19.24 8.36 -5.23
N VAL A 262 18.95 8.11 -6.51
CA VAL A 262 19.15 6.79 -7.14
C VAL A 262 20.61 6.35 -7.05
N VAL A 263 21.55 7.24 -7.33
CA VAL A 263 22.98 6.96 -7.26
C VAL A 263 23.43 6.68 -5.83
N GLU A 264 22.99 7.47 -4.86
CA GLU A 264 23.32 7.25 -3.45
C GLU A 264 22.74 5.94 -2.92
N ALA A 265 21.48 5.62 -3.22
CA ALA A 265 20.87 4.34 -2.85
C ALA A 265 21.68 3.13 -3.39
N LYS A 266 22.15 3.21 -4.64
CA LYS A 266 23.03 2.18 -5.23
C LYS A 266 24.38 2.07 -4.51
N LYS A 267 24.99 3.20 -4.12
CA LYS A 267 26.23 3.21 -3.33
C LYS A 267 26.04 2.59 -1.95
N VAL A 268 24.91 2.86 -1.29
CA VAL A 268 24.60 2.27 0.03
C VAL A 268 24.43 0.74 -0.09
N SER A 269 23.71 0.25 -1.11
CA SER A 269 23.64 -1.20 -1.35
C SER A 269 25.03 -1.82 -1.59
N GLN A 270 25.89 -1.17 -2.38
CA GLN A 270 27.28 -1.61 -2.60
C GLN A 270 28.14 -1.59 -1.33
N PHE A 271 27.94 -0.58 -0.46
CA PHE A 271 28.59 -0.55 0.85
C PHE A 271 28.21 -1.78 1.67
N GLY A 272 26.93 -2.17 1.68
CA GLY A 272 26.49 -3.40 2.34
C GLY A 272 27.19 -4.67 1.83
N VAL A 273 27.36 -4.81 0.51
CA VAL A 273 28.14 -5.92 -0.09
C VAL A 273 29.57 -5.96 0.45
N SER A 274 30.20 -4.81 0.63
CA SER A 274 31.58 -4.71 1.14
C SER A 274 31.73 -5.09 2.61
N LEU A 275 30.62 -5.09 3.37
CA LEU A 275 30.59 -5.55 4.76
C LEU A 275 30.45 -7.08 4.83
N GLU A 276 29.66 -7.69 3.94
CA GLU A 276 29.52 -9.16 3.83
C GLU A 276 30.87 -9.84 3.54
N THR A 277 31.62 -9.33 2.55
CA THR A 277 32.89 -9.95 2.11
C THR A 277 34.00 -9.88 3.15
N LYS A 278 33.91 -9.00 4.15
CA LYS A 278 34.87 -8.92 5.26
C LYS A 278 34.58 -9.91 6.38
N GLY A 279 33.39 -10.52 6.40
CA GLY A 279 32.95 -11.46 7.44
C GLY A 279 33.22 -12.95 7.13
N GLU A 280 33.89 -13.27 6.02
CA GLU A 280 34.07 -14.65 5.52
C GLU A 280 35.09 -15.52 6.29
N ASP A 281 35.67 -15.05 7.41
CA ASP A 281 36.58 -15.84 8.26
C ASP A 281 35.87 -16.93 9.11
N GLY A 282 34.78 -17.52 8.60
CA GLY A 282 34.23 -18.80 9.07
C GLY A 282 33.48 -18.78 10.41
N SER A 283 33.21 -17.62 11.00
CA SER A 283 32.46 -17.45 12.27
C SER A 283 31.27 -16.49 12.17
N GLY A 284 30.83 -16.17 10.95
CA GLY A 284 29.75 -15.21 10.70
C GLY A 284 28.40 -15.67 11.27
N ASN A 285 27.80 -14.84 12.11
CA ASN A 285 26.45 -15.01 12.63
C ASN A 285 25.44 -14.86 11.47
N ILE A 286 24.68 -15.92 11.16
CA ILE A 286 23.76 -15.99 10.01
C ILE A 286 22.69 -14.89 10.11
N GLU A 287 22.19 -14.63 11.31
CA GLU A 287 21.19 -13.61 11.59
C GLU A 287 21.72 -12.22 11.22
N LEU A 288 22.99 -11.90 11.51
CA LEU A 288 23.61 -10.63 11.11
C LEU A 288 23.74 -10.49 9.59
N SER A 289 24.08 -11.56 8.87
CA SER A 289 24.07 -11.55 7.41
C SER A 289 22.67 -11.29 6.84
N MET A 290 21.62 -11.85 7.47
CA MET A 290 20.22 -11.60 7.06
C MET A 290 19.76 -10.16 7.37
N VAL A 291 20.22 -9.56 8.47
CA VAL A 291 19.98 -8.14 8.77
C VAL A 291 20.64 -7.27 7.72
N LEU A 292 21.90 -7.54 7.38
CA LEU A 292 22.65 -6.77 6.39
C LEU A 292 22.02 -6.85 5.00
N GLU A 293 21.62 -8.05 4.55
CA GLU A 293 20.85 -8.22 3.30
C GLU A 293 19.54 -7.42 3.36
N SER A 294 18.83 -7.41 4.49
CA SER A 294 17.61 -6.62 4.63
C SER A 294 17.87 -5.12 4.48
N LEU A 295 18.93 -4.59 5.08
CA LEU A 295 19.31 -3.17 4.93
C LEU A 295 19.71 -2.83 3.48
N ARG A 296 20.34 -3.76 2.75
CA ARG A 296 20.63 -3.59 1.32
C ARG A 296 19.36 -3.51 0.50
N ARG A 297 18.38 -4.39 0.77
CA ARG A 297 17.07 -4.36 0.11
C ARG A 297 16.30 -3.08 0.39
N VAL A 298 16.39 -2.52 1.60
CA VAL A 298 15.84 -1.19 1.89
C VAL A 298 16.40 -0.13 0.95
N SER A 299 17.73 -0.13 0.73
CA SER A 299 18.37 0.79 -0.23
C SER A 299 17.93 0.53 -1.67
N GLU A 300 17.80 -0.72 -2.09
CA GLU A 300 17.34 -1.08 -3.44
C GLU A 300 15.89 -0.61 -3.69
N TYR A 301 14.98 -0.84 -2.74
CA TYR A 301 13.60 -0.34 -2.86
C TYR A 301 13.51 1.19 -2.78
N SER A 302 14.45 1.85 -2.10
CA SER A 302 14.57 3.31 -2.12
C SER A 302 14.99 3.82 -3.50
N ALA A 303 15.89 3.10 -4.19
CA ALA A 303 16.23 3.41 -5.57
C ALA A 303 15.02 3.21 -6.50
N ASP A 304 14.24 2.14 -6.33
CA ASP A 304 13.01 1.89 -7.10
C ASP A 304 12.00 3.05 -6.95
N ILE A 305 11.79 3.54 -5.72
CA ILE A 305 10.90 4.69 -5.45
C ILE A 305 11.38 5.93 -6.21
N ALA A 306 12.68 6.26 -6.10
CA ALA A 306 13.26 7.43 -6.75
C ALA A 306 13.25 7.31 -8.29
N GLU A 307 13.49 6.12 -8.85
CA GLU A 307 13.40 5.87 -10.29
C GLU A 307 11.95 6.03 -10.80
N VAL A 308 10.95 5.56 -10.02
CA VAL A 308 9.54 5.79 -10.34
C VAL A 308 9.18 7.28 -10.28
N ALA A 309 9.63 8.00 -9.25
CA ALA A 309 9.41 9.45 -9.13
C ALA A 309 10.06 10.22 -10.29
N LEU A 310 11.25 9.82 -10.74
CA LEU A 310 11.91 10.38 -11.92
C LEU A 310 11.03 10.20 -13.17
N ASN A 311 10.52 8.98 -13.39
CA ASN A 311 9.66 8.67 -14.53
C ASN A 311 8.35 9.47 -14.52
N MET A 312 7.78 9.70 -13.34
CA MET A 312 6.55 10.49 -13.17
C MET A 312 6.75 11.97 -13.52
N ASN A 313 7.96 12.50 -13.36
CA ASN A 313 8.29 13.90 -13.67
C ASN A 313 8.58 14.18 -15.16
N ILE A 314 8.67 13.14 -16.00
CA ILE A 314 8.87 13.33 -17.44
C ILE A 314 7.58 13.85 -18.09
N LYS A 315 7.63 15.10 -18.57
CA LYS A 315 6.54 15.72 -19.34
C LYS A 315 6.45 15.05 -20.71
N GLN A 316 5.22 14.74 -21.13
CA GLN A 316 4.97 14.37 -22.53
C GLN A 316 5.06 15.63 -23.38
N VAL A 317 5.86 15.56 -24.46
CA VAL A 317 5.91 16.54 -25.54
C VAL A 317 4.72 16.31 -26.47
#